data_AF-A0A6H1ZXR1-F1
#
_entry.id   AF-A0A6H1ZXR1-F1
#
_cell.length_a   1.000
_cell.length_b   1.000
_cell.length_c   1.000
_cell.angle_alpha   90.00
_cell.angle_beta   90.00
_cell.angle_gamma   90.00
#
_symmetry.space_group_name_H-M   'P 1'
#
loop_
_entity.id
_entity.type
_entity.pdbx_description
1 polymer ?
#
loop_
_entity_poly.entity_id
_entity_poly.type
_entity_poly.pdbx_seq_one_letter_code
_entity_poly.pdbx_strand_id
1 'polypeptide(L)' 'MKWTPIVAIVCIAILEIMALIKGVNGATFGLVVAALAGLGGYEAKILRDKIKEKK' A
#
# COMPACT_ATOMS: atom_id res chain seq x y z
N MET A 1 11.25 12.41 -12.61
CA MET A 1 10.30 11.27 -12.48
C MET A 1 10.21 10.89 -11.01
N LYS A 2 9.01 10.76 -10.44
CA LYS A 2 8.85 10.23 -9.08
C LYS A 2 9.03 8.71 -9.16
N TRP A 3 10.15 8.20 -8.66
CA TRP A 3 10.47 6.76 -8.65
C TRP A 3 9.71 5.98 -7.58
N THR A 4 9.08 6.69 -6.65
CA THR A 4 8.30 6.15 -5.53
C THR A 4 7.31 5.04 -5.90
N PRO A 5 6.43 5.17 -6.92
CA PRO A 5 5.50 4.10 -7.29
C PRO A 5 6.23 2.86 -7.82
N ILE A 6 7.33 3.03 -8.56
CA ILE A 6 8.11 1.90 -9.10
C ILE A 6 8.71 1.09 -7.94
N VAL A 7 9.32 1.77 -6.97
CA VAL A 7 9.89 1.13 -5.77
C VAL A 7 8.80 0.41 -4.97
N ALA A 8 7.63 1.03 -4.80
CA ALA A 8 6.51 0.40 -4.10
C ALA A 8 6.04 -0.89 -4.78
N ILE A 9 5.90 -0.90 -6.12
CA ILE A 9 5.51 -2.08 -6.89
C ILE A 9 6.52 -3.21 -6.71
N VAL A 10 7.83 -2.91 -6.78
CA VAL A 10 8.90 -3.91 -6.59
C VAL A 10 8.85 -4.51 -5.18
N CYS A 11 8.66 -3.69 -4.15
CA CYS A 11 8.54 -4.19 -2.77
C CYS A 11 7.31 -5.10 -2.59
N ILE A 12 6.16 -4.72 -3.16
CA ILE A 12 4.93 -5.54 -3.08
C ILE A 12 5.13 -6.87 -3.80
N ALA A 13 5.78 -6.88 -4.97
CA ALA A 13 6.06 -8.10 -5.71
C ALA A 13 6.99 -9.06 -4.95
N ILE A 14 8.01 -8.55 -4.25
CA ILE A 14 8.89 -9.39 -3.40
C ILE A 14 8.09 -10.01 -2.25
N LEU A 15 7.23 -9.23 -1.59
CA LEU A 15 6.37 -9.72 -0.52
C LEU A 15 5.36 -10.76 -1.02
N GLU A 16 4.83 -10.57 -2.24
CA GLU A 16 3.94 -11.53 -2.90
C GLU A 16 4.66 -12.86 -3.18
N ILE A 17 5.90 -12.82 -3.71
CA ILE A 17 6.72 -14.02 -3.92
C ILE A 17 6.96 -14.75 -2.60
N MET A 18 7.32 -14.04 -1.54
CA MET A 18 7.50 -14.62 -0.21
C MET A 18 6.21 -15.24 0.33
N ALA A 19 5.06 -14.62 0.09
CA ALA A 19 3.76 -15.13 0.48
C ALA A 19 3.41 -16.42 -0.29
N LEU A 20 3.68 -16.46 -1.60
CA LEU A 20 3.48 -17.65 -2.43
C LEU A 20 4.36 -18.82 -1.99
N ILE A 21 5.64 -18.58 -1.65
CA ILE A 21 6.54 -19.62 -1.12
C ILE A 21 5.99 -20.20 0.20
N LYS A 22 5.32 -19.38 1.01
CA LYS A 22 4.65 -19.81 2.25
C LYS A 22 3.28 -20.48 2.02
N GLY A 23 2.86 -20.66 0.77
CA GLY A 23 1.56 -21.24 0.42
C GLY A 23 0.36 -20.31 0.63
N VAL A 24 0.60 -19.01 0.79
CA VAL A 24 -0.48 -18.01 0.90
C VAL A 24 -1.02 -17.72 -0.48
N ASN A 25 -2.34 -17.73 -0.62
CA ASN A 25 -3.01 -17.40 -1.88
C ASN A 25 -2.81 -15.92 -2.21
N GLY A 26 -2.36 -15.62 -3.44
CA GLY A 26 -2.19 -14.25 -3.94
C GLY A 26 -3.45 -13.39 -3.82
N ALA A 27 -4.65 -14.00 -3.89
CA ALA A 27 -5.91 -13.29 -3.66
C ALA A 27 -6.03 -12.74 -2.24
N THR A 28 -5.58 -13.50 -1.23
CA THR A 28 -5.58 -13.06 0.17
C THR A 28 -4.53 -11.97 0.41
N PHE A 29 -3.36 -12.11 -0.20
CA PHE A 29 -2.31 -11.09 -0.13
C PHE A 29 -2.78 -9.77 -0.76
N GLY A 30 -3.38 -9.83 -1.95
CA GLY A 30 -3.97 -8.67 -2.62
C GLY A 30 -5.07 -8.00 -1.80
N LEU A 31 -5.92 -8.77 -1.11
CA LEU A 31 -6.94 -8.24 -0.19
C LEU A 31 -6.32 -7.43 0.95
N VAL A 32 -5.24 -7.94 1.56
CA VAL A 32 -4.53 -7.25 2.65
C VAL A 32 -3.90 -5.96 2.15
N VAL A 33 -3.23 -5.98 0.99
CA VAL A 33 -2.63 -4.78 0.40
C VAL A 33 -3.70 -3.74 0.08
N ALA A 34 -4.85 -4.15 -0.47
CA ALA A 34 -5.96 -3.26 -0.75
C ALA A 34 -6.55 -2.64 0.53
N ALA A 35 -6.70 -3.43 1.59
CA ALA A 35 -7.17 -2.94 2.89
C ALA A 35 -6.19 -1.91 3.49
N LEU A 36 -4.89 -2.19 3.47
CA LEU A 36 -3.86 -1.28 3.96
C LEU A 36 -3.78 0.00 3.13
N ALA A 37 -3.87 -0.09 1.81
CA ALA A 37 -3.88 1.07 0.92
C ALA A 37 -5.13 1.95 1.16
N GLY A 38 -6.29 1.33 1.38
CA GLY A 38 -7.53 2.04 1.71
C GLY A 38 -7.43 2.79 3.04
N LEU A 39 -7.00 2.11 4.11
CA LEU A 39 -6.84 2.71 5.43
C LEU A 39 -5.76 3.79 5.45
N GLY A 40 -4.59 3.51 4.88
CA GLY A 40 -3.50 4.48 4.77
C GLY A 40 -3.89 5.71 3.93
N GLY A 41 -4.65 5.50 2.86
CA GLY A 41 -5.19 6.59 2.03
C GLY A 41 -6.20 7.46 2.78
N TYR A 42 -7.04 6.86 3.62
CA TYR A 42 -8.01 7.59 4.44
C TYR A 42 -7.33 8.47 5.51
N GLU A 43 -6.38 7.90 6.25
CA GLU A 43 -5.56 8.64 7.23
C GLU A 43 -4.77 9.77 6.56
N ALA A 44 -4.12 9.50 5.42
CA ALA A 44 -3.39 10.51 4.65
C ALA A 44 -4.30 11.64 4.17
N LYS A 45 -5.55 11.33 3.82
CA LYS A 45 -6.56 12.34 3.46
C LYS A 45 -6.90 13.23 4.65
N ILE A 46 -7.17 12.66 5.83
CA ILE A 46 -7.45 13.43 7.05
C ILE A 46 -6.27 14.36 7.38
N LEU A 47 -5.05 13.84 7.33
CA LEU A 47 -3.85 14.63 7.61
C LEU A 47 -3.68 15.77 6.60
N ARG A 48 -3.91 15.51 5.32
CA ARG A 48 -3.88 16.52 4.25
C ARG A 48 -4.92 17.62 4.48
N ASP A 49 -6.15 17.26 4.86
CA ASP A 49 -7.21 18.23 5.12
C ASP A 49 -6.88 19.12 6.32
N LYS A 50 -6.38 18.53 7.42
CA LYS A 50 -5.90 19.28 8.59
C LYS A 50 -4.78 20.26 8.25
N ILE A 51 -3.83 19.85 7.40
CA ILE A 51 -2.74 20.73 6.94
C ILE A 51 -3.29 21.87 6.07
N LYS A 52 -4.31 21.60 5.26
CA LYS A 52 -4.92 22.59 4.37
C LYS A 52 -5.77 23.62 5.13
N GLU A 53 -6.46 23.21 6.18
CA GLU A 53 -7.27 24.11 7.03
C GLU A 53 -6.40 25.04 7.90
N LYS A 54 -5.20 24.58 8.29
CA LYS A 54 -4.22 25.38 9.05
C LYS A 54 -3.46 26.42 8.22
N LYS A 55 -3.60 26.42 6.89
CA LYS A 55 -2.83 27.24 5.96
C LYS A 55 -3.69 28.32 5.34
#